data_AF-A0A550GCD8-F1
#
_entry.id   AF-A0A550GCD8-F1
#
_cell.length_a   1.000
_cell.length_b   1.000
_cell.length_c   1.000
_cell.angle_alpha   90.00
_cell.angle_beta   90.00
_cell.angle_gamma   90.00
#
_symmetry.space_group_name_H-M   'P 1'
#
loop_
_entity.id
_entity.type
_entity.pdbx_description
1 polymer ?
#
loop_
_entity_poly.entity_id
_entity_poly.type
_entity_poly.pdbx_seq_one_letter_code
_entity_poly.pdbx_strand_id
1 'polypeptide(L)' 'MVKIHERKFVSVDTEKCVGCQICEYVCSFTKEKAFNPMKSR' A
#
# COMPACT_ATOMS: atom_id res chain seq x y z
N MET A 1 -20.38 13.92 -11.56
CA MET A 1 -19.03 13.79 -12.16
C MET A 1 -18.05 14.49 -11.24
N VAL A 2 -17.47 13.74 -10.29
CA VAL A 2 -16.55 14.27 -9.28
C VAL A 2 -15.27 14.73 -9.98
N LYS A 3 -14.90 16.01 -9.84
CA LYS A 3 -13.58 16.50 -10.24
C LYS A 3 -12.52 15.69 -9.49
N ILE A 4 -11.62 15.03 -10.21
CA ILE A 4 -10.59 14.11 -9.69
C ILE A 4 -9.46 14.95 -9.08
N HIS A 5 -9.75 15.62 -7.96
CA HIS A 5 -8.84 16.51 -7.26
C HIS A 5 -7.58 15.76 -6.80
N GLU A 6 -6.41 16.15 -7.33
CA GLU A 6 -5.07 16.32 -6.71
C GLU A 6 -4.43 15.21 -5.83
N ARG A 7 -5.17 14.18 -5.43
CA ARG A 7 -4.70 13.11 -4.55
C ARG A 7 -4.37 11.85 -5.35
N LYS A 8 -3.14 11.36 -5.18
CA LYS A 8 -2.69 10.09 -5.73
C LYS A 8 -3.08 8.95 -4.79
N PHE A 9 -3.67 7.90 -5.34
CA PHE A 9 -4.06 6.69 -4.62
C PHE A 9 -3.25 5.50 -5.13
N VAL A 10 -3.00 4.55 -4.23
CA VAL A 10 -2.41 3.25 -4.56
C VAL A 10 -3.54 2.22 -4.49
N SER A 11 -3.72 1.44 -5.56
CA SER A 11 -4.69 0.35 -5.63
C SER A 11 -3.99 -0.97 -5.99
N VAL A 12 -4.66 -2.09 -5.69
CA VAL A 12 -4.20 -3.44 -6.01
C VAL A 12 -5.23 -4.13 -6.90
N ASP A 13 -4.75 -4.89 -7.88
CA ASP A 13 -5.57 -5.83 -8.64
C ASP A 13 -5.73 -7.11 -7.81
N THR A 14 -6.94 -7.36 -7.32
CA THR A 14 -7.23 -8.50 -6.42
C THR A 14 -7.19 -9.84 -7.13
N GLU A 15 -7.39 -9.89 -8.45
CA GLU A 15 -7.31 -11.14 -9.22
C GLU A 15 -5.86 -11.62 -9.36
N LYS A 16 -4.90 -10.68 -9.34
CA LYS A 16 -3.47 -10.99 -9.37
C LYS A 16 -2.83 -11.09 -7.99
N CYS A 17 -3.53 -10.69 -6.93
CA CYS A 17 -2.98 -10.68 -5.58
C CYS A 17 -2.91 -12.10 -5.01
N VAL A 18 -1.71 -12.53 -4.63
CA VAL A 18 -1.47 -13.85 -4.01
C VAL A 18 -1.37 -13.77 -2.48
N GLY A 19 -1.60 -12.60 -1.88
CA GLY A 19 -1.54 -12.43 -0.42
C GLY A 19 -0.12 -12.51 0.19
N CYS A 20 0.92 -12.16 -0.57
CA CYS A 20 2.31 -12.29 -0.11
C CYS A 20 2.76 -11.27 0.96
N GLN A 21 1.94 -10.26 1.27
CA GLN A 21 2.20 -9.20 2.26
C GLN A 21 3.42 -8.31 2.00
N ILE A 22 4.10 -8.46 0.86
CA ILE A 22 5.29 -7.65 0.51
C ILE A 22 4.96 -6.15 0.43
N CYS A 23 3.78 -5.79 -0.07
CA CYS A 23 3.33 -4.41 -0.12
C CYS A 23 3.26 -3.76 1.27
N GLU A 24 2.82 -4.51 2.28
CA GLU A 24 2.76 -4.04 3.67
C GLU A 24 4.16 -3.81 4.24
N TYR A 25 5.08 -4.76 4.02
CA TYR A 25 6.47 -4.66 4.45
C TYR A 25 7.23 -3.51 3.80
N VAL A 26 7.06 -3.32 2.49
CA VAL A 26 7.70 -2.21 1.76
C VAL A 26 7.15 -0.87 2.26
N CYS A 27 5.85 -0.78 2.54
CA CYS A 27 5.26 0.42 3.08
C CYS A 27 5.81 0.75 4.48
N SER A 28 5.82 -0.23 5.39
CA SER A 28 6.36 -0.05 6.75
C SER A 28 7.86 0.26 6.73
N PHE A 29 8.63 -0.39 5.86
CA PHE A 29 10.06 -0.12 5.76
C PHE A 29 10.33 1.29 5.23
N THR A 30 9.54 1.75 4.25
CA THR A 30 9.70 3.09 3.67
C THR A 30 9.47 4.18 4.71
N LYS A 31 8.39 4.05 5.51
CA LYS A 31 7.97 5.06 6.50
C LYS A 31 8.71 4.95 7.83
N GLU A 32 8.91 3.74 8.32
CA GLU A 32 9.30 3.47 9.72
C GLU A 32 10.64 2.75 9.84
N LYS A 33 11.29 2.37 8.72
CA LYS A 33 12.52 1.56 8.69
C LYS A 33 12.40 0.22 9.44
N ALA A 34 11.19 -0.31 9.51
CA ALA A 34 10.88 -1.58 10.16
C ALA A 34 10.06 -2.49 9.25
N PHE A 35 10.29 -3.80 9.33
CA PHE A 35 9.47 -4.82 8.69
C PHE A 35 8.35 -5.24 9.63
N ASN A 36 7.27 -4.47 9.65
CA ASN A 36 6.12 -4.74 10.51
C ASN A 36 4.81 -4.39 9.76
N PRO A 37 4.00 -5.39 9.38
CA PRO A 37 2.76 -5.17 8.63
C PRO A 37 1.76 -4.26 9.35
N MET A 38 1.77 -4.23 10.69
CA MET A 38 0.92 -3.34 11.51
C MET A 38 1.23 -1.84 11.31
N LYS A 39 2.39 -1.54 10.71
CA LYS A 39 2.90 -0.18 10.43
C LYS A 39 2.85 0.21 8.95
N SER A 40 2.05 -0.46 8.12
CA SER A 40 1.97 -0.23 6.66
C SER A 40 1.06 0.94 6.23
N ARG A 41 0.74 1.89 7.13
CA ARG A 41 -0.27 2.93 6.93
C ARG A 41 0.26 4.32 7.26
#